data_AF-A0A6B3HQG5-F1
#
_entry.id   AF-A0A6B3HQG5-F1
#
_cell.length_a   1.000
_cell.length_b   1.000
_cell.length_c   1.000
_cell.angle_alpha   90.00
_cell.angle_beta   90.00
_cell.angle_gamma   90.00
#
_symmetry.space_group_name_H-M   'P 1'
#
loop_
_entity.id
_entity.type
_entity.pdbx_description
1 polymer ?
#
loop_
_entity_poly.entity_id
_entity_poly.type
_entity_poly.pdbx_seq_one_letter_code
_entity_poly.pdbx_strand_id
1 'polypeptide(L)'
;HRAREARLAGERSSVAPRAEINASWDRVVRSGIDPEQSPSSELLQVEEIEHRRHSTVLGEVMPLLRAGLASIADAAQQIMVVTDVEGRVLWRQGNSGVLHRAHDICLEEGAAWAEEATGTNAIGTALAARAPIQVHSAEHFIRALHNWTCAAAPVRDPRDGRLVGIVDISGPASTFHP
;
A
#
# COMPACT_ATOMS: atom_id res chain seq x y z
N HIS A 1 -12.66 -10.37 11.05
CA HIS A 1 -11.64 -11.30 11.60
C HIS A 1 -11.50 -11.04 13.09
N ARG A 2 -11.56 -12.08 13.94
CA ARG A 2 -11.67 -11.94 15.42
C ARG A 2 -10.58 -11.07 16.07
N ALA A 3 -9.38 -10.99 15.48
CA ALA A 3 -8.30 -10.14 16.03
C ALA A 3 -8.52 -8.64 15.80
N ARG A 4 -8.95 -8.23 14.61
CA ARG A 4 -9.28 -6.83 14.29
C ARG A 4 -10.48 -6.36 15.10
N GLU A 5 -11.56 -7.15 15.13
CA GLU A 5 -12.77 -6.83 15.88
C GLU A 5 -12.48 -6.69 17.39
N ALA A 6 -11.72 -7.64 17.97
CA ALA A 6 -11.28 -7.52 19.37
C ALA A 6 -10.46 -6.24 19.60
N ARG A 7 -9.53 -5.91 18.70
CA ARG A 7 -8.73 -4.67 18.82
C ARG A 7 -9.59 -3.41 18.79
N LEU A 8 -10.57 -3.35 17.87
CA LEU A 8 -11.49 -2.23 17.75
C LEU A 8 -12.41 -2.10 18.97
N ALA A 9 -12.78 -3.21 19.59
CA ALA A 9 -13.54 -3.25 20.84
C ALA A 9 -12.69 -2.98 22.11
N GLY A 10 -11.36 -2.87 21.98
CA GLY A 10 -10.44 -2.77 23.12
C GLY A 10 -10.24 -4.09 23.88
N GLU A 11 -10.64 -5.21 23.29
CA GLU A 11 -10.58 -6.55 23.83
C GLU A 11 -9.30 -7.29 23.41
N ARG A 12 -8.96 -8.35 24.15
CA ARG A 12 -7.84 -9.24 23.79
C ARG A 12 -8.34 -10.36 22.89
N SER A 13 -7.69 -10.55 21.74
CA SER A 13 -7.95 -11.70 20.86
C SER A 13 -7.17 -12.94 21.31
N SER A 14 -7.70 -14.13 21.02
CA SER A 14 -7.02 -15.41 21.26
C SER A 14 -5.86 -15.68 20.28
N VAL A 15 -5.83 -14.97 19.15
CA VAL A 15 -4.74 -15.02 18.16
C VAL A 15 -4.17 -13.63 18.02
N ALA A 16 -2.89 -13.48 18.37
CA ALA A 16 -2.18 -12.22 18.18
C ALA A 16 -1.94 -11.97 16.68
N PRO A 17 -2.21 -10.75 16.17
CA PRO A 17 -1.74 -10.36 14.85
C PRO A 17 -0.22 -10.45 14.77
N ARG A 18 0.32 -10.50 13.54
CA ARG A 18 1.76 -10.32 13.31
C ARG A 18 2.23 -9.00 13.92
N ALA A 19 3.48 -8.95 14.40
CA ALA A 19 3.99 -7.83 15.18
C ALA A 19 3.93 -6.50 14.41
N GLU A 20 4.26 -6.52 13.13
CA GLU A 20 4.22 -5.39 12.21
C GLU A 20 2.79 -4.86 11.98
N ILE A 21 1.80 -5.76 11.89
CA ILE A 21 0.39 -5.40 11.76
C ILE A 21 -0.13 -4.79 13.05
N ASN A 22 0.20 -5.38 14.20
CA ASN A 22 -0.21 -4.84 15.48
C ASN A 22 0.40 -3.45 15.74
N ALA A 23 1.68 -3.26 15.40
CA ALA A 23 2.34 -1.96 15.49
C ALA A 23 1.71 -0.90 14.57
N SER A 24 1.27 -1.30 13.38
CA SER A 24 0.50 -0.43 12.47
C SER A 24 -0.86 -0.07 13.05
N TRP A 25 -1.62 -1.05 13.55
CA TRP A 25 -2.91 -0.80 14.20
C TRP A 25 -2.79 0.19 15.37
N ASP A 26 -1.71 0.10 16.16
CA ASP A 26 -1.45 1.05 17.24
C ASP A 26 -1.18 2.48 16.74
N ARG A 27 -0.56 2.67 15.57
CA ARG A 27 -0.39 3.99 14.95
C ARG A 27 -1.70 4.50 14.39
N VAL A 28 -2.43 3.67 13.67
CA VAL A 28 -3.69 4.03 12.99
C VAL A 28 -4.82 4.35 13.97
N VAL A 29 -4.93 3.61 15.08
CA VAL A 29 -5.90 3.95 16.14
C VAL A 29 -5.60 5.34 16.73
N ARG A 30 -4.33 5.73 16.82
CA ARG A 30 -3.94 7.07 17.31
C ARG A 30 -4.18 8.18 16.29
N SER A 31 -4.21 7.88 14.99
CA SER A 31 -4.55 8.85 13.95
C SER A 31 -6.06 9.07 13.78
N GLY A 32 -6.90 8.22 14.37
CA GLY A 32 -8.35 8.39 14.38
C GLY A 32 -9.05 7.97 13.09
N ILE A 33 -8.40 7.14 12.27
CA ILE A 33 -9.02 6.58 11.06
C ILE A 33 -10.24 5.73 11.46
N ASP A 34 -11.36 5.93 10.76
CA ASP A 34 -12.55 5.12 10.94
C ASP A 34 -12.37 3.78 10.19
N PRO A 35 -12.49 2.62 10.87
CA PRO A 35 -12.35 1.31 10.23
C PRO A 35 -13.43 1.00 9.18
N GLU A 36 -14.55 1.72 9.18
CA GLU A 36 -15.68 1.54 8.26
C GLU A 36 -15.75 2.62 7.17
N GLN A 37 -14.82 3.58 7.14
CA GLN A 37 -14.76 4.58 6.09
C GLN A 37 -14.41 3.96 4.73
N SER A 38 -14.84 4.61 3.66
CA SER A 38 -14.29 4.33 2.32
C SER A 38 -12.92 5.02 2.17
N PRO A 39 -11.92 4.35 1.58
CA PRO A 39 -10.68 5.02 1.18
C PRO A 39 -10.99 6.22 0.28
N SER A 40 -10.42 7.37 0.63
CA SER A 40 -10.53 8.59 -0.17
C SER A 40 -9.25 9.41 -0.03
N SER A 41 -8.90 10.13 -1.08
CA SER A 41 -7.73 10.99 -1.10
C SER A 41 -8.00 12.19 -2.00
N GLU A 42 -7.51 13.36 -1.60
CA GLU A 42 -7.31 14.46 -2.54
C GLU A 42 -6.17 14.09 -3.48
N LEU A 43 -6.47 13.95 -4.77
CA LEU A 43 -5.49 13.55 -5.77
C LEU A 43 -4.54 14.71 -6.09
N LEU A 44 -3.27 14.40 -6.36
CA LEU A 44 -2.34 15.38 -6.92
C LEU A 44 -2.83 15.78 -8.31
N GLN A 45 -2.57 17.03 -8.67
CA GLN A 45 -2.68 17.47 -10.06
C GLN A 45 -1.64 16.73 -10.91
N VAL A 46 -1.97 16.53 -12.19
CA VAL A 46 -1.12 15.77 -13.13
C VAL A 46 0.27 16.38 -13.23
N GLU A 47 0.38 17.70 -13.22
CA GLU A 47 1.65 18.43 -13.28
C GLU A 47 2.55 18.12 -12.08
N GLU A 48 1.97 17.98 -10.88
CA GLU A 48 2.72 17.65 -9.67
C GLU A 48 3.15 16.18 -9.66
N ILE A 49 2.30 15.28 -10.19
CA ILE A 49 2.69 13.88 -10.39
C ILE A 49 3.89 13.82 -11.34
N GLU A 50 3.81 14.47 -12.51
CA GLU A 50 4.91 14.51 -13.47
C GLU A 50 6.17 15.16 -12.90
N HIS A 51 6.02 16.23 -12.11
CA HIS A 51 7.15 16.84 -11.42
C HIS A 51 7.85 15.83 -10.49
N ARG A 52 7.11 15.10 -9.66
CA ARG A 52 7.67 14.08 -8.75
C ARG A 52 8.27 12.89 -9.49
N ARG A 53 7.68 12.49 -10.62
CA ARG A 53 8.22 11.43 -11.49
C ARG A 53 9.61 11.78 -12.05
N HIS A 54 9.85 13.06 -12.37
CA HIS A 54 11.12 13.50 -12.97
C HIS A 54 12.14 14.06 -11.97
N SER A 55 11.71 14.59 -10.83
CA SER A 55 12.58 15.22 -9.83
C SER A 55 13.18 14.23 -8.82
N THR A 56 12.70 12.98 -8.81
CA THR A 56 13.15 11.95 -7.87
C THR A 56 13.88 10.81 -8.60
N VAL A 57 14.78 10.13 -7.88
CA VAL A 57 15.51 8.95 -8.39
C VAL A 57 14.55 7.79 -8.77
N LEU A 58 13.30 7.82 -8.28
CA LEU A 58 12.29 6.84 -8.67
C LEU A 58 12.05 6.81 -10.18
N GLY A 59 12.05 7.97 -10.84
CA GLY A 59 11.88 8.04 -12.29
C GLY A 59 12.95 7.27 -13.05
N GLU A 60 14.20 7.34 -12.58
CA GLU A 60 15.35 6.66 -13.18
C GLU A 60 15.28 5.13 -13.04
N VAL A 61 14.74 4.64 -11.91
CA VAL A 61 14.62 3.19 -11.65
C VAL A 61 13.31 2.58 -12.16
N MET A 62 12.32 3.41 -12.51
CA MET A 62 11.02 2.95 -12.99
C MET A 62 11.09 2.00 -14.21
N PRO A 63 11.97 2.19 -15.21
CA PRO A 63 12.14 1.23 -16.31
C PRO A 63 12.54 -0.17 -15.83
N LEU A 64 13.41 -0.27 -14.81
CA LEU A 64 13.84 -1.54 -14.23
C LEU A 64 12.70 -2.22 -13.47
N LEU A 65 11.98 -1.47 -12.63
CA LEU A 65 10.81 -1.97 -11.90
C LEU A 65 9.75 -2.50 -12.86
N ARG A 66 9.47 -1.75 -13.93
CA ARG A 66 8.54 -2.16 -14.99
C ARG A 66 8.98 -3.47 -15.65
N ALA A 67 10.24 -3.56 -16.06
CA ALA A 67 10.76 -4.74 -16.74
C ALA A 67 10.74 -5.99 -15.85
N GLY A 68 11.02 -5.84 -14.56
CA GLY A 68 11.09 -6.96 -13.62
C GLY A 68 9.74 -7.39 -13.03
N LEU A 69 8.82 -6.45 -12.80
CA LEU A 69 7.62 -6.71 -11.97
C LEU A 69 6.30 -6.55 -12.73
N ALA A 70 6.21 -5.65 -13.72
CA ALA A 70 4.90 -5.33 -14.31
C ALA A 70 4.28 -6.53 -15.06
N SER A 71 5.09 -7.27 -15.82
CA SER A 71 4.64 -8.47 -16.54
C SER A 71 4.28 -9.62 -15.60
N ILE A 72 5.04 -9.79 -14.52
CA ILE A 72 4.78 -10.80 -13.49
C ILE A 72 3.47 -10.48 -12.77
N ALA A 73 3.28 -9.22 -12.39
CA ALA A 73 2.05 -8.75 -11.75
C ALA A 73 0.84 -8.99 -12.65
N ASP A 74 0.91 -8.63 -13.93
CA ASP A 74 -0.18 -8.87 -14.88
C ASP A 74 -0.55 -10.35 -15.00
N ALA A 75 0.46 -11.22 -15.18
CA ALA A 75 0.27 -12.68 -15.26
C ALA A 75 -0.34 -13.26 -13.98
N ALA A 76 -0.01 -12.69 -12.82
CA ALA A 76 -0.53 -13.08 -11.51
C ALA A 76 -1.90 -12.46 -11.18
N GLN A 77 -2.54 -11.74 -12.11
CA GLN A 77 -3.77 -10.98 -11.85
C GLN A 77 -3.59 -9.97 -10.70
N GLN A 78 -2.48 -9.23 -10.73
CA GLN A 78 -2.09 -8.18 -9.78
C GLN A 78 -1.76 -6.88 -10.53
N ILE A 79 -1.55 -5.81 -9.77
CA ILE A 79 -0.96 -4.57 -10.22
C ILE A 79 0.30 -4.27 -9.42
N MET A 80 1.27 -3.64 -10.07
CA MET A 80 2.37 -2.94 -9.43
C MET A 80 1.99 -1.48 -9.23
N VAL A 81 2.23 -0.98 -8.03
CA VAL A 81 2.08 0.42 -7.65
C VAL A 81 3.42 0.94 -7.15
N VAL A 82 3.79 2.17 -7.51
CA VAL A 82 5.01 2.81 -7.01
C VAL A 82 4.64 4.16 -6.43
N THR A 83 5.11 4.43 -5.21
CA THR A 83 4.87 5.69 -4.50
C THR A 83 6.17 6.41 -4.20
N ASP A 84 6.08 7.73 -3.99
CA ASP A 84 7.16 8.49 -3.38
C ASP A 84 7.30 8.23 -1.86
N VAL A 85 8.20 8.99 -1.23
CA VAL A 85 8.50 8.92 0.22
C VAL A 85 7.37 9.44 1.11
N GLU A 86 6.41 10.18 0.56
CA GLU A 86 5.21 10.66 1.26
C GLU A 86 4.04 9.68 1.09
N GLY A 87 4.21 8.61 0.30
CA GLY A 87 3.16 7.66 -0.01
C GLY A 87 2.17 8.17 -1.05
N ARG A 88 2.55 9.16 -1.89
CA ARG A 88 1.75 9.55 -3.06
C ARG A 88 2.00 8.55 -4.17
N VAL A 89 0.94 7.97 -4.71
CA VAL A 89 1.03 7.03 -5.84
C VAL A 89 1.51 7.78 -7.07
N LEU A 90 2.64 7.36 -7.62
CA LEU A 90 3.24 7.97 -8.81
C LEU A 90 3.06 7.11 -10.05
N TRP A 91 2.99 5.78 -9.94
CA TRP A 91 2.72 4.90 -11.09
C TRP A 91 1.86 3.71 -10.68
N ARG A 92 1.03 3.23 -11.60
CA ARG A 92 0.29 1.97 -11.47
C ARG A 92 0.26 1.21 -12.80
N GLN A 93 0.53 -0.09 -12.77
CA GLN A 93 0.61 -0.94 -13.97
C GLN A 93 0.27 -2.39 -13.67
N GLY A 94 -0.25 -3.13 -14.64
CA GLY A 94 -0.54 -4.56 -14.51
C GLY A 94 -1.92 -4.89 -15.04
N ASN A 95 -2.59 -5.83 -14.39
CA ASN A 95 -3.86 -6.36 -14.86
C ASN A 95 -4.95 -5.29 -14.93
N SER A 96 -5.58 -5.14 -16.09
CA SER A 96 -6.60 -4.11 -16.35
C SER A 96 -7.84 -4.26 -15.47
N GLY A 97 -8.28 -5.50 -15.20
CA GLY A 97 -9.40 -5.77 -14.31
C GLY A 97 -9.10 -5.39 -12.85
N VAL A 98 -7.85 -5.58 -12.41
CA VAL A 98 -7.41 -5.16 -11.08
C VAL A 98 -7.21 -3.64 -11.01
N LEU A 99 -6.68 -3.00 -12.06
CA LEU A 99 -6.60 -1.54 -12.15
C LEU A 99 -7.99 -0.88 -12.06
N HIS A 100 -9.01 -1.51 -12.64
CA HIS A 100 -10.39 -1.05 -12.51
C HIS A 100 -10.91 -1.18 -11.07
N ARG A 101 -10.70 -2.33 -10.41
CA ARG A 101 -11.08 -2.50 -9.00
C ARG A 101 -10.31 -1.57 -8.05
N ALA A 102 -9.06 -1.25 -8.37
CA ALA A 102 -8.24 -0.33 -7.59
C ALA A 102 -8.85 1.09 -7.54
N HIS A 103 -9.62 1.50 -8.56
CA HIS A 103 -10.36 2.76 -8.55
C HIS A 103 -11.37 2.81 -7.39
N ASP A 104 -12.07 1.70 -7.11
CA ASP A 104 -13.10 1.62 -6.06
C ASP A 104 -12.54 1.86 -4.64
N ILE A 105 -11.22 1.71 -4.47
CA ILE A 105 -10.50 1.93 -3.21
C ILE A 105 -9.55 3.13 -3.27
N CYS A 106 -9.66 3.99 -4.29
CA CYS A 106 -8.79 5.15 -4.49
C CYS A 106 -7.29 4.81 -4.58
N LEU A 107 -6.95 3.61 -5.10
CA LEU A 107 -5.57 3.22 -5.40
C LEU A 107 -5.18 3.72 -6.79
N GLU A 108 -5.03 5.03 -6.90
CA GLU A 108 -4.85 5.74 -8.16
C GLU A 108 -3.70 6.74 -8.10
N GLU A 109 -3.19 7.13 -9.27
CA GLU A 109 -2.10 8.09 -9.37
C GLU A 109 -2.49 9.43 -8.72
N GLY A 110 -1.59 9.93 -7.88
CA GLY A 110 -1.80 11.11 -7.06
C GLY A 110 -2.45 10.85 -5.71
N ALA A 111 -3.02 9.67 -5.42
CA ALA A 111 -3.63 9.38 -4.13
C ALA A 111 -2.57 9.19 -3.02
N ALA A 112 -2.91 9.58 -1.79
CA ALA A 112 -2.10 9.36 -0.60
C ALA A 112 -2.45 8.03 0.07
N TRP A 113 -1.43 7.21 0.32
CA TRP A 113 -1.56 5.85 0.86
C TRP A 113 -0.75 5.62 2.15
N ALA A 114 -0.30 6.70 2.79
CA ALA A 114 0.25 6.65 4.15
C ALA A 114 -0.80 6.15 5.17
N GLU A 115 -0.34 5.62 6.31
CA GLU A 115 -1.24 5.06 7.33
C GLU A 115 -2.24 6.10 7.86
N GLU A 116 -1.85 7.36 7.90
CA GLU A 116 -2.66 8.50 8.33
C GLU A 116 -3.80 8.81 7.35
N ALA A 117 -3.70 8.37 6.09
CA ALA A 117 -4.73 8.59 5.07
C ALA A 117 -5.64 7.37 4.89
N THR A 118 -5.07 6.15 4.90
CA THR A 118 -5.79 4.93 4.47
C THR A 118 -5.80 3.84 5.54
N GLY A 119 -5.31 4.14 6.76
CA GLY A 119 -5.10 3.14 7.79
C GLY A 119 -4.06 2.09 7.39
N THR A 120 -4.05 0.95 8.08
CA THR A 120 -3.09 -0.14 7.79
C THR A 120 -3.32 -0.69 6.40
N ASN A 121 -2.31 -0.48 5.57
CA ASN A 121 -2.17 -0.96 4.20
C ASN A 121 -0.68 -1.23 3.94
N ALA A 122 -0.33 -2.00 2.91
CA ALA A 122 1.07 -2.39 2.71
C ALA A 122 2.00 -1.19 2.43
N ILE A 123 1.57 -0.22 1.61
CA ILE A 123 2.36 0.98 1.27
C ILE A 123 2.70 1.79 2.52
N GLY A 124 1.67 2.26 3.23
CA GLY A 124 1.83 3.07 4.44
C GLY A 124 2.58 2.35 5.54
N THR A 125 2.31 1.06 5.73
CA THR A 125 3.00 0.26 6.75
C THR A 125 4.47 0.06 6.41
N ALA A 126 4.81 -0.16 5.13
CA ALA A 126 6.20 -0.27 4.68
C ALA A 126 6.95 1.06 4.81
N LEU A 127 6.29 2.20 4.56
CA LEU A 127 6.85 3.54 4.82
C LEU A 127 7.20 3.71 6.31
N ALA A 128 6.25 3.43 7.20
CA ALA A 128 6.41 3.60 8.64
C ALA A 128 7.43 2.61 9.24
N ALA A 129 7.36 1.34 8.84
CA ALA A 129 8.24 0.29 9.33
C ALA A 129 9.63 0.34 8.68
N ARG A 130 9.78 1.03 7.54
CA ARG A 130 11.01 1.07 6.73
C ARG A 130 11.50 -0.33 6.33
N ALA A 131 10.57 -1.27 6.19
CA ALA A 131 10.82 -2.68 5.90
C ALA A 131 9.79 -3.23 4.90
N PRO A 132 10.06 -4.36 4.23
CA PRO A 132 9.05 -5.05 3.44
C PRO A 132 7.88 -5.48 4.32
N ILE A 133 6.66 -5.24 3.85
CA ILE A 133 5.42 -5.55 4.55
C ILE A 133 4.47 -6.23 3.60
N GLN A 134 3.87 -7.31 4.06
CA GLN A 134 2.67 -7.88 3.47
C GLN A 134 1.47 -7.50 4.32
N VAL A 135 0.33 -7.20 3.71
CA VAL A 135 -0.96 -7.04 4.39
C VAL A 135 -2.01 -7.84 3.62
N HIS A 136 -2.68 -8.76 4.31
CA HIS A 136 -3.65 -9.66 3.71
C HIS A 136 -5.03 -9.49 4.34
N SER A 137 -6.03 -9.24 3.50
CA SER A 137 -7.44 -9.22 3.87
C SER A 137 -7.70 -8.38 5.13
N ALA A 138 -8.21 -8.99 6.21
CA ALA A 138 -8.60 -8.31 7.44
C ALA A 138 -7.44 -7.78 8.30
N GLU A 139 -6.19 -7.94 7.86
CA GLU A 139 -5.06 -7.19 8.40
C GLU A 139 -5.14 -5.71 8.00
N HIS A 140 -5.78 -5.40 6.88
CA HIS A 140 -6.11 -4.02 6.53
C HIS A 140 -7.03 -3.42 7.59
N PHE A 141 -6.70 -2.19 8.00
CA PHE A 141 -7.47 -1.52 9.04
C PHE A 141 -8.87 -1.16 8.55
N ILE A 142 -8.97 -0.63 7.33
CA ILE A 142 -10.25 -0.28 6.70
C ILE A 142 -10.91 -1.53 6.10
N ARG A 143 -12.20 -1.74 6.39
CA ARG A 143 -12.97 -2.92 5.93
C ARG A 143 -13.06 -3.03 4.41
N ALA A 144 -13.17 -1.91 3.69
CA ALA A 144 -13.23 -1.88 2.23
C ALA A 144 -12.03 -2.57 1.55
N LEU A 145 -10.88 -2.64 2.24
CA LEU A 145 -9.66 -3.26 1.73
C LEU A 145 -9.57 -4.78 2.02
N HIS A 146 -10.55 -5.39 2.69
CA HIS A 146 -10.47 -6.80 3.10
C HIS A 146 -10.50 -7.80 1.93
N ASN A 147 -10.90 -7.34 0.74
CA ASN A 147 -10.84 -8.13 -0.49
C ASN A 147 -9.48 -8.06 -1.20
N TRP A 148 -8.49 -7.40 -0.60
CA TRP A 148 -7.16 -7.19 -1.17
C TRP A 148 -6.07 -7.94 -0.41
N THR A 149 -5.03 -8.30 -1.14
CA THR A 149 -3.74 -8.73 -0.62
C THR A 149 -2.67 -7.85 -1.25
N CYS A 150 -1.75 -7.37 -0.41
CA CYS A 150 -0.76 -6.37 -0.80
C CYS A 150 0.60 -6.74 -0.24
N ALA A 151 1.66 -6.52 -1.02
CA ALA A 151 3.03 -6.71 -0.61
C ALA A 151 3.87 -5.52 -1.09
N ALA A 152 4.39 -4.76 -0.13
CA ALA A 152 5.14 -3.54 -0.38
C ALA A 152 6.57 -3.64 0.16
N ALA A 153 7.51 -3.02 -0.54
CA ALA A 153 8.90 -2.95 -0.15
C ALA A 153 9.47 -1.53 -0.33
N PRO A 154 10.30 -1.06 0.62
CA PRO A 154 11.05 0.18 0.46
C PRO A 154 12.04 0.10 -0.70
N VAL A 155 12.00 1.09 -1.58
CA VAL A 155 13.06 1.34 -2.57
C VAL A 155 14.07 2.29 -1.92
N ARG A 156 15.35 1.92 -1.94
CA ARG A 156 16.43 2.69 -1.30
C ARG A 156 17.50 3.06 -2.31
N ASP A 157 18.06 4.25 -2.15
CA ASP A 157 19.26 4.64 -2.89
C ASP A 157 20.44 3.79 -2.40
N PRO A 158 21.12 3.02 -3.26
CA PRO A 158 22.21 2.15 -2.83
C PRO A 158 23.46 2.91 -2.36
N ARG A 159 23.56 4.22 -2.65
CA ARG A 159 24.72 5.05 -2.30
C ARG A 159 24.72 5.47 -0.83
N ASP A 160 23.55 5.81 -0.30
CA ASP A 160 23.39 6.36 1.06
C ASP A 160 22.31 5.65 1.89
N GLY A 161 21.57 4.70 1.31
CA GLY A 161 20.53 3.93 1.98
C GLY A 161 19.22 4.71 2.22
N ARG A 162 19.12 5.95 1.76
CA ARG A 162 17.92 6.78 1.97
C ARG A 162 16.73 6.17 1.23
N LEU A 163 15.56 6.30 1.84
CA LEU A 163 14.31 5.91 1.21
C LEU A 163 14.06 6.81 0.01
N VAL A 164 13.75 6.21 -1.14
CA VAL A 164 13.35 6.96 -2.35
C VAL A 164 11.87 6.77 -2.67
N GLY A 165 11.25 5.69 -2.19
CA GLY A 165 9.83 5.42 -2.34
C GLY A 165 9.46 4.01 -1.93
N ILE A 166 8.26 3.58 -2.31
CA ILE A 166 7.77 2.21 -2.11
C ILE A 166 7.41 1.60 -3.47
N VAL A 167 7.71 0.31 -3.63
CA VAL A 167 7.10 -0.53 -4.65
C VAL A 167 6.13 -1.49 -3.97
N ASP A 168 4.93 -1.62 -4.53
CA ASP A 168 3.86 -2.46 -4.01
C ASP A 168 3.29 -3.34 -5.11
N ILE A 169 2.96 -4.59 -4.77
CA ILE A 169 2.19 -5.50 -5.61
C ILE A 169 0.86 -5.78 -4.89
N SER A 170 -0.24 -5.47 -5.57
CA SER A 170 -1.58 -5.53 -5.02
C SER A 170 -2.56 -6.24 -5.94
N GLY A 171 -3.53 -6.93 -5.35
CA GLY A 171 -4.63 -7.52 -6.10
C GLY A 171 -5.61 -8.28 -5.22
N PRO A 172 -6.53 -9.06 -5.83
CA PRO A 172 -7.60 -9.71 -5.09
C PRO A 172 -7.06 -10.71 -4.07
N ALA A 173 -7.62 -10.76 -2.86
CA ALA A 173 -7.16 -11.66 -1.81
C ALA A 173 -7.14 -13.15 -2.23
N SER A 174 -7.97 -13.55 -3.20
CA SER A 174 -8.01 -14.90 -3.77
C SER A 174 -6.77 -15.30 -4.58
N THR A 175 -5.94 -14.33 -4.96
CA THR A 175 -4.68 -14.57 -5.67
C THR A 175 -3.50 -14.85 -4.73
N PHE A 176 -3.73 -14.72 -3.42
CA PHE A 176 -2.72 -15.00 -2.41
C PHE A 176 -2.41 -16.50 -2.37
N HIS A 177 -1.13 -16.84 -2.52
CA HIS A 177 -0.61 -18.19 -2.33
C HIS A 177 0.38 -18.13 -1.15
N PRO A 178 0.12 -18.82 -0.02
CA PRO A 178 0.96 -18.78 1.18
C PRO A 178 2.33 -19.41 1.02
#